data_AF-A0A7W9QMM3-F1
#
_entry.id   AF-A0A7W9QMM3-F1
#
_cell.length_a   1.000
_cell.length_b   1.000
_cell.length_c   1.000
_cell.angle_alpha   90.00
_cell.angle_beta   90.00
_cell.angle_gamma   90.00
#
_symmetry.space_group_name_H-M   'P 1'
#
loop_
_entity.id
_entity.type
_entity.pdbx_description
1 polymer ?
#
loop_
_entity_poly.entity_id
_entity_poly.type
_entity_poly.pdbx_seq_one_letter_code
_entity_poly.pdbx_strand_id
1 'polypeptide(L)'
;MTAGYGSTGTAGADSTLIAGYGSTQTAGSDSSLTAGYGSTQTARHGSDITAGYGSTGTAGADSSLIAGYGSTQTAGYNSSLTTGYGSTQTARESSSLTAGYGSTSMAGYDSTLTAGYGSTQTAGYNSTLTAGYGSNSTAGHDSSLIAGYGSTQTAGYESTLTAGYGSSLTAQQNSSLTAGYGSTEIAGYASTLIAGYGSSQTAGYESTLTAGYGSTQMAEHSSSLTAGYGSTGIAGQDSSLIAGYGSNLTSGVRSFLTAGYGSNLIASYGSSLIAGHDCIQIAGHKSMLIAGKGSSQTAGSRSTLIAGAESVQTAGDRSKLIAGADSTQTAGDRSKLLAGRNSHLTAGDRSKLTAGDDSTLMAGDRSKLTAGKNSVLTAGARSRLIGSLGSTLTGGENSTLIFRCWDGERYTNLVVTTGEQGVEADMPYQVDEQGNLVGRADAAEVLELVPCVPSDRDPDALEDVRDA
;
A
#
# COMPACT_ATOMS: atom_id res chain seq x y z
N MET A 1 -6.54 -69.96 -1.26
CA MET A 1 -5.43 -70.75 -0.70
C MET A 1 -5.07 -70.18 0.66
N THR A 2 -4.92 -71.01 1.69
CA THR A 2 -4.41 -70.59 3.00
C THR A 2 -2.99 -71.14 3.17
N ALA A 3 -2.00 -70.25 3.29
CA ALA A 3 -0.59 -70.60 3.41
C ALA A 3 -0.06 -70.29 4.83
N GLY A 4 1.02 -70.97 5.21
CA GLY A 4 1.61 -70.85 6.55
C GLY A 4 2.41 -69.56 6.75
N TYR A 5 3.19 -69.54 7.83
CA TYR A 5 4.22 -68.52 8.07
C TYR A 5 5.29 -68.55 6.97
N GLY A 6 5.82 -67.40 6.57
CA GLY A 6 6.95 -67.29 5.63
C GLY A 6 6.72 -67.96 4.27
N SER A 7 5.46 -68.11 3.85
CA SER A 7 5.11 -68.92 2.69
C SER A 7 5.09 -68.09 1.41
N THR A 8 5.56 -68.68 0.30
CA THR A 8 5.41 -68.11 -1.04
C THR A 8 4.24 -68.75 -1.75
N GLY A 9 3.24 -67.96 -2.16
CA GLY A 9 2.04 -68.45 -2.85
C GLY A 9 1.79 -67.68 -4.14
N THR A 10 1.56 -68.41 -5.24
CA THR A 10 1.17 -67.83 -6.54
C THR A 10 -0.18 -68.40 -6.96
N ALA A 11 -1.09 -67.54 -7.41
CA ALA A 11 -2.41 -67.92 -7.92
C ALA A 11 -2.75 -67.22 -9.24
N GLY A 12 -3.83 -67.68 -9.89
CA GLY A 12 -4.39 -67.08 -11.09
C GLY A 12 -5.23 -65.83 -10.79
N ALA A 13 -6.11 -65.47 -11.72
CA ALA A 13 -7.17 -64.48 -11.47
C ALA A 13 -8.23 -65.04 -10.48
N ASP A 14 -9.16 -64.20 -10.06
CA ASP A 14 -10.33 -64.57 -9.24
C ASP A 14 -9.95 -65.29 -7.93
N SER A 15 -8.78 -64.98 -7.38
CA SER A 15 -8.09 -65.81 -6.39
C SER A 15 -8.03 -65.16 -5.01
N THR A 16 -8.52 -65.87 -3.99
CA THR A 16 -8.34 -65.49 -2.59
C THR A 16 -7.09 -66.15 -2.00
N LEU A 17 -6.12 -65.37 -1.53
CA LEU A 17 -4.92 -65.85 -0.83
C LEU A 17 -4.88 -65.30 0.59
N ILE A 18 -4.80 -66.19 1.58
CA ILE A 18 -4.59 -65.84 2.99
C ILE A 18 -3.26 -66.44 3.42
N ALA A 19 -2.38 -65.68 4.07
CA ALA A 19 -1.11 -66.20 4.57
C ALA A 19 -0.70 -65.62 5.92
N GLY A 20 0.22 -66.32 6.59
CA GLY A 20 0.81 -65.87 7.85
C GLY A 20 1.80 -64.71 7.67
N TYR A 21 2.51 -64.39 8.75
CA TYR A 21 3.54 -63.35 8.78
C TYR A 21 4.71 -63.63 7.83
N GLY A 22 5.35 -62.58 7.31
CA GLY A 22 6.53 -62.67 6.45
C GLY A 22 6.30 -63.38 5.11
N SER A 23 5.05 -63.47 4.65
CA SER A 23 4.69 -64.25 3.46
C SER A 23 4.84 -63.44 2.18
N THR A 24 5.08 -64.12 1.05
CA THR A 24 5.11 -63.50 -0.28
C THR A 24 3.98 -64.06 -1.13
N GLN A 25 3.01 -63.22 -1.51
CA GLN A 25 1.84 -63.63 -2.29
C GLN A 25 1.84 -62.94 -3.65
N THR A 26 1.53 -63.68 -4.71
CA THR A 26 1.28 -63.16 -6.06
C THR A 26 -0.04 -63.69 -6.59
N ALA A 27 -0.93 -62.83 -7.08
CA ALA A 27 -2.17 -63.22 -7.74
C ALA A 27 -2.33 -62.58 -9.12
N GLY A 28 -3.34 -63.05 -9.86
CA GLY A 28 -3.80 -62.44 -11.10
C GLY A 28 -4.67 -61.21 -10.85
N SER A 29 -5.61 -60.96 -11.76
CA SER A 29 -6.61 -59.90 -11.60
C SER A 29 -7.72 -60.33 -10.63
N ASP A 30 -8.55 -59.40 -10.21
CA ASP A 30 -9.82 -59.65 -9.50
C ASP A 30 -9.61 -60.52 -8.25
N SER A 31 -8.48 -60.32 -7.58
CA SER A 31 -7.96 -61.20 -6.54
C SER A 31 -7.90 -60.51 -5.18
N SER A 32 -8.13 -61.28 -4.13
CA SER A 32 -8.11 -60.79 -2.74
C SER A 32 -6.94 -61.43 -1.99
N LEU A 33 -5.98 -60.62 -1.57
CA LEU A 33 -4.82 -61.04 -0.82
C LEU A 33 -4.94 -60.52 0.61
N THR A 34 -4.64 -61.40 1.57
CA THR A 34 -4.57 -61.06 2.99
C THR A 34 -3.34 -61.73 3.60
N ALA A 35 -2.47 -60.94 4.23
CA ALA A 35 -1.33 -61.47 4.96
C ALA A 35 -0.97 -60.61 6.18
N GLY A 36 -0.32 -61.22 7.15
CA GLY A 36 0.09 -60.53 8.38
C GLY A 36 1.32 -59.63 8.21
N TYR A 37 1.88 -59.20 9.34
CA TYR A 37 3.09 -58.37 9.46
C TYR A 37 4.24 -58.78 8.50
N GLY A 38 4.94 -57.77 7.96
CA GLY A 38 6.17 -57.96 7.19
C GLY A 38 5.99 -58.71 5.87
N SER A 39 4.77 -58.77 5.33
CA SER A 39 4.47 -59.56 4.12
C SER A 39 4.64 -58.74 2.85
N THR A 40 4.91 -59.41 1.74
CA THR A 40 4.94 -58.83 0.39
C THR A 40 3.76 -59.38 -0.42
N GLN A 41 2.87 -58.52 -0.89
CA GLN A 41 1.69 -58.90 -1.66
C GLN A 41 1.73 -58.22 -3.03
N THR A 42 1.55 -58.99 -4.10
CA THR A 42 1.48 -58.50 -5.47
C THR A 42 0.20 -59.01 -6.14
N ALA A 43 -0.64 -58.12 -6.65
CA ALA A 43 -1.83 -58.46 -7.41
C ALA A 43 -1.87 -57.67 -8.72
N ARG A 44 -2.74 -58.07 -9.66
CA ARG A 44 -2.95 -57.29 -10.89
C ARG A 44 -4.14 -56.34 -10.72
N HIS A 45 -4.84 -56.08 -11.80
CA HIS A 45 -6.00 -55.19 -11.87
C HIS A 45 -7.17 -55.70 -11.00
N GLY A 46 -8.07 -54.81 -10.58
CA GLY A 46 -9.31 -55.18 -9.88
C GLY A 46 -9.12 -55.82 -8.50
N SER A 47 -7.97 -55.62 -7.84
CA SER A 47 -7.55 -56.48 -6.72
C SER A 47 -7.52 -55.78 -5.36
N ASP A 48 -7.87 -56.54 -4.32
CA ASP A 48 -7.88 -56.10 -2.92
C ASP A 48 -6.68 -56.68 -2.17
N ILE A 49 -5.86 -55.82 -1.56
CA ILE A 49 -4.68 -56.19 -0.76
C ILE A 49 -4.88 -55.71 0.67
N THR A 50 -4.97 -56.63 1.63
CA THR A 50 -5.00 -56.31 3.07
C THR A 50 -3.73 -56.85 3.73
N ALA A 51 -2.93 -55.97 4.33
CA ALA A 51 -1.64 -56.31 4.89
C ALA A 51 -1.45 -55.85 6.35
N GLY A 52 -0.68 -56.63 7.12
CA GLY A 52 -0.23 -56.20 8.45
C GLY A 52 0.78 -55.06 8.41
N TYR A 53 1.30 -54.70 9.57
CA TYR A 53 2.31 -53.66 9.75
C TYR A 53 3.64 -54.01 9.04
N GLY A 54 4.37 -52.99 8.58
CA GLY A 54 5.67 -53.16 7.92
C GLY A 54 5.61 -53.95 6.60
N SER A 55 4.45 -53.98 5.94
CA SER A 55 4.22 -54.79 4.73
C SER A 55 4.42 -54.00 3.45
N THR A 56 4.69 -54.71 2.35
CA THR A 56 4.74 -54.15 1.00
C THR A 56 3.56 -54.67 0.17
N GLY A 57 2.72 -53.78 -0.34
CA GLY A 57 1.61 -54.13 -1.23
C GLY A 57 1.79 -53.48 -2.60
N THR A 58 1.69 -54.26 -3.68
CA THR A 58 1.72 -53.78 -5.06
C THR A 58 0.50 -54.29 -5.82
N ALA A 59 -0.35 -53.40 -6.33
CA ALA A 59 -1.52 -53.79 -7.14
C ALA A 59 -1.46 -53.18 -8.54
N GLY A 60 -2.33 -53.68 -9.42
CA GLY A 60 -2.63 -53.05 -10.70
C GLY A 60 -3.53 -51.84 -10.53
N ALA A 61 -4.25 -51.49 -11.59
CA ALA A 61 -5.26 -50.45 -11.55
C ALA A 61 -6.60 -50.93 -10.94
N ASP A 62 -7.52 -50.00 -10.69
CA ASP A 62 -8.85 -50.26 -10.09
C ASP A 62 -8.75 -51.14 -8.83
N SER A 63 -7.77 -50.87 -7.96
CA SER A 63 -7.38 -51.75 -6.85
C SER A 63 -7.43 -51.06 -5.49
N SER A 64 -7.70 -51.83 -4.43
CA SER A 64 -7.76 -51.34 -3.04
C SER A 64 -6.63 -51.93 -2.20
N LEU A 65 -5.88 -51.08 -1.50
CA LEU A 65 -4.77 -51.51 -0.65
C LEU A 65 -4.96 -50.94 0.77
N ILE A 66 -5.02 -51.82 1.77
CA ILE A 66 -5.12 -51.46 3.20
C ILE A 66 -3.93 -52.05 3.94
N ALA A 67 -3.17 -51.25 4.68
CA ALA A 67 -2.03 -51.73 5.46
C ALA A 67 -1.80 -50.99 6.79
N GLY A 68 -1.11 -51.66 7.72
CA GLY A 68 -0.74 -51.10 9.03
C GLY A 68 0.37 -50.05 8.98
N TYR A 69 0.89 -49.66 10.15
CA TYR A 69 2.01 -48.72 10.28
C TYR A 69 3.28 -49.17 9.54
N GLY A 70 4.07 -48.20 9.06
CA GLY A 70 5.37 -48.45 8.43
C GLY A 70 5.29 -49.22 7.11
N SER A 71 4.15 -49.20 6.43
CA SER A 71 3.92 -50.02 5.23
C SER A 71 4.24 -49.25 3.95
N THR A 72 4.58 -49.98 2.88
CA THR A 72 4.78 -49.42 1.54
C THR A 72 3.69 -49.94 0.61
N GLN A 73 2.92 -49.05 -0.02
CA GLN A 73 1.88 -49.40 -0.99
C GLN A 73 2.15 -48.76 -2.35
N THR A 74 2.00 -49.55 -3.42
CA THR A 74 2.07 -49.09 -4.81
C THR A 74 0.86 -49.60 -5.58
N ALA A 75 0.18 -48.73 -6.34
CA ALA A 75 -0.96 -49.12 -7.17
C ALA A 75 -0.94 -48.46 -8.56
N GLY A 76 -1.84 -48.93 -9.43
CA GLY A 76 -2.10 -48.34 -10.74
C GLY A 76 -2.96 -47.09 -10.68
N TYR A 77 -3.74 -46.86 -11.75
CA TYR A 77 -4.75 -45.79 -11.80
C TYR A 77 -6.03 -46.21 -11.05
N ASN A 78 -6.92 -45.26 -10.77
CA ASN A 78 -8.23 -45.50 -10.11
C ASN A 78 -8.13 -46.29 -8.79
N SER A 79 -7.05 -46.11 -8.03
CA SER A 79 -6.75 -46.99 -6.90
C SER A 79 -6.95 -46.30 -5.55
N SER A 80 -7.37 -47.06 -4.55
CA SER A 80 -7.59 -46.57 -3.18
C SER A 80 -6.55 -47.17 -2.23
N LEU A 81 -5.76 -46.33 -1.56
CA LEU A 81 -4.67 -46.73 -0.67
C LEU A 81 -4.94 -46.17 0.73
N THR A 82 -5.03 -47.04 1.73
CA THR A 82 -5.17 -46.66 3.15
C THR A 82 -4.02 -47.23 3.97
N THR A 83 -3.28 -46.37 4.68
CA THR A 83 -2.17 -46.75 5.55
C THR A 83 -2.18 -46.03 6.89
N GLY A 84 -1.56 -46.65 7.89
CA GLY A 84 -1.28 -46.00 9.17
C GLY A 84 -0.02 -45.12 9.15
N TYR A 85 0.39 -44.65 10.34
CA TYR A 85 1.60 -43.86 10.60
C TYR A 85 2.88 -44.34 9.90
N GLY A 86 3.72 -43.40 9.48
CA GLY A 86 5.07 -43.64 8.97
C GLY A 86 5.12 -44.44 7.67
N SER A 87 4.05 -44.41 6.88
CA SER A 87 3.90 -45.24 5.68
C SER A 87 4.25 -44.50 4.40
N THR A 88 4.52 -45.24 3.33
CA THR A 88 4.75 -44.70 1.99
C THR A 88 3.69 -45.23 1.03
N GLN A 89 3.02 -44.33 0.31
CA GLN A 89 2.00 -44.66 -0.69
C GLN A 89 2.39 -44.06 -2.03
N THR A 90 2.25 -44.84 -3.10
CA THR A 90 2.39 -44.39 -4.49
C THR A 90 1.22 -44.92 -5.32
N ALA A 91 0.49 -44.04 -6.01
CA ALA A 91 -0.49 -44.45 -7.02
C ALA A 91 -0.30 -43.65 -8.32
N ARG A 92 -1.05 -44.01 -9.35
CA ARG A 92 -1.11 -43.24 -10.60
C ARG A 92 -2.30 -42.28 -10.55
N GLU A 93 -2.91 -41.96 -11.70
CA GLU A 93 -4.02 -41.01 -11.78
C GLU A 93 -5.28 -41.46 -11.04
N SER A 94 -6.19 -40.52 -10.82
CA SER A 94 -7.56 -40.76 -10.34
C SER A 94 -7.62 -41.57 -9.04
N SER A 95 -6.60 -41.43 -8.19
CA SER A 95 -6.37 -42.31 -7.04
C SER A 95 -6.54 -41.58 -5.71
N SER A 96 -7.01 -42.33 -4.70
CA SER A 96 -7.27 -41.82 -3.35
C SER A 96 -6.30 -42.41 -2.35
N LEU A 97 -5.52 -41.56 -1.67
CA LEU A 97 -4.49 -41.93 -0.71
C LEU A 97 -4.85 -41.37 0.66
N THR A 98 -5.11 -42.24 1.63
CA THR A 98 -5.30 -41.89 3.04
C THR A 98 -4.15 -42.44 3.88
N ALA A 99 -3.46 -41.58 4.63
CA ALA A 99 -2.29 -41.95 5.42
C ALA A 99 -2.30 -41.33 6.84
N GLY A 100 -1.64 -42.01 7.79
CA GLY A 100 -1.43 -41.47 9.14
C GLY A 100 -0.36 -40.37 9.21
N TYR A 101 -0.10 -39.87 10.41
CA TYR A 101 1.05 -39.03 10.76
C TYR A 101 2.39 -39.51 10.17
N GLY A 102 3.25 -38.57 9.77
CA GLY A 102 4.62 -38.83 9.33
C GLY A 102 4.72 -39.66 8.05
N SER A 103 3.69 -39.66 7.21
CA SER A 103 3.63 -40.51 6.01
C SER A 103 4.02 -39.74 4.74
N THR A 104 4.40 -40.48 3.71
CA THR A 104 4.72 -39.96 2.37
C THR A 104 3.72 -40.49 1.35
N SER A 105 2.97 -39.61 0.69
CA SER A 105 1.96 -39.97 -0.31
C SER A 105 2.29 -39.33 -1.66
N MET A 106 2.40 -40.14 -2.71
CA MET A 106 2.69 -39.74 -4.08
C MET A 106 1.55 -40.21 -4.99
N ALA A 107 0.95 -39.33 -5.79
CA ALA A 107 -0.06 -39.73 -6.78
C ALA A 107 0.16 -39.06 -8.15
N GLY A 108 -0.57 -39.56 -9.15
CA GLY A 108 -0.68 -38.92 -10.45
C GLY A 108 -1.58 -37.69 -10.42
N TYR A 109 -2.19 -37.37 -11.56
CA TYR A 109 -3.21 -36.34 -11.68
C TYR A 109 -4.58 -36.81 -11.19
N ASP A 110 -5.57 -35.91 -11.12
CA ASP A 110 -6.96 -36.18 -10.70
C ASP A 110 -7.06 -36.89 -9.33
N SER A 111 -6.07 -36.69 -8.45
CA SER A 111 -5.87 -37.53 -7.26
C SER A 111 -6.17 -36.81 -5.95
N THR A 112 -6.67 -37.56 -4.96
CA THR A 112 -7.01 -37.03 -3.63
C THR A 112 -6.10 -37.63 -2.56
N LEU A 113 -5.28 -36.81 -1.91
CA LEU A 113 -4.39 -37.21 -0.83
C LEU A 113 -4.92 -36.62 0.49
N THR A 114 -4.96 -37.46 1.53
CA THR A 114 -5.31 -37.05 2.90
C THR A 114 -4.28 -37.66 3.86
N ALA A 115 -3.54 -36.83 4.59
CA ALA A 115 -2.57 -37.30 5.55
C ALA A 115 -2.58 -36.50 6.86
N GLY A 116 -2.15 -37.15 7.95
CA GLY A 116 -2.04 -36.51 9.25
C GLY A 116 -0.87 -35.51 9.35
N TYR A 117 -0.63 -35.00 10.57
CA TYR A 117 0.53 -34.20 10.96
C TYR A 117 1.89 -34.72 10.43
N GLY A 118 2.77 -33.78 10.07
CA GLY A 118 4.15 -34.07 9.70
C GLY A 118 4.32 -34.88 8.40
N SER A 119 3.32 -34.87 7.52
CA SER A 119 3.30 -35.71 6.31
C SER A 119 3.83 -34.98 5.08
N THR A 120 4.32 -35.74 4.11
CA THR A 120 4.72 -35.24 2.79
C THR A 120 3.74 -35.74 1.73
N GLN A 121 3.15 -34.83 0.96
CA GLN A 121 2.20 -35.15 -0.11
C GLN A 121 2.69 -34.55 -1.43
N THR A 122 2.68 -35.36 -2.49
CA THR A 122 3.00 -34.92 -3.85
C THR A 122 1.96 -35.47 -4.82
N ALA A 123 1.35 -34.61 -5.64
CA ALA A 123 0.40 -35.01 -6.68
C ALA A 123 0.65 -34.29 -8.01
N GLY A 124 0.01 -34.79 -9.07
CA GLY A 124 0.00 -34.18 -10.40
C GLY A 124 -0.93 -32.96 -10.51
N TYR A 125 -1.43 -32.70 -11.71
CA TYR A 125 -2.44 -31.67 -11.94
C TYR A 125 -3.82 -32.07 -11.41
N ASN A 126 -4.73 -31.10 -11.28
CA ASN A 126 -6.13 -31.26 -10.85
C ASN A 126 -6.27 -32.15 -9.59
N SER A 127 -5.43 -31.91 -8.59
CA SER A 127 -5.30 -32.78 -7.41
C SER A 127 -5.66 -32.05 -6.12
N THR A 128 -6.21 -32.80 -5.16
CA THR A 128 -6.60 -32.27 -3.83
C THR A 128 -5.73 -32.89 -2.75
N LEU A 129 -5.02 -32.07 -1.97
CA LEU A 129 -4.14 -32.49 -0.88
C LEU A 129 -4.68 -31.91 0.43
N THR A 130 -4.97 -32.76 1.41
CA THR A 130 -5.40 -32.36 2.77
C THR A 130 -4.39 -32.87 3.79
N ALA A 131 -3.80 -31.98 4.57
CA ALA A 131 -2.70 -32.29 5.47
C ALA A 131 -2.91 -31.72 6.89
N GLY A 132 -2.34 -32.39 7.89
CA GLY A 132 -2.27 -31.84 9.25
C GLY A 132 -1.21 -30.74 9.41
N TYR A 133 -1.08 -30.21 10.63
CA TYR A 133 0.05 -29.40 11.10
C TYR A 133 1.43 -29.91 10.64
N GLY A 134 2.34 -28.97 10.32
CA GLY A 134 3.74 -29.28 10.03
C GLY A 134 3.98 -30.11 8.77
N SER A 135 3.04 -30.07 7.81
CA SER A 135 3.09 -30.92 6.62
C SER A 135 3.64 -30.18 5.40
N ASN A 136 4.19 -30.94 4.45
CA ASN A 136 4.70 -30.42 3.18
C ASN A 136 3.86 -30.97 2.02
N SER A 137 3.22 -30.09 1.25
CA SER A 137 2.32 -30.47 0.15
C SER A 137 2.77 -29.83 -1.15
N THR A 138 2.97 -30.65 -2.19
CA THR A 138 3.33 -30.20 -3.54
C THR A 138 2.29 -30.73 -4.52
N ALA A 139 1.70 -29.86 -5.34
CA ALA A 139 0.85 -30.29 -6.44
C ALA A 139 1.31 -29.67 -7.77
N GLY A 140 0.78 -30.21 -8.85
CA GLY A 140 0.86 -29.58 -10.16
C GLY A 140 -0.13 -28.42 -10.29
N HIS A 141 -0.72 -28.33 -11.46
CA HIS A 141 -1.64 -27.27 -11.86
C HIS A 141 -3.07 -27.55 -11.38
N ASP A 142 -3.94 -26.55 -11.39
CA ASP A 142 -5.38 -26.69 -11.13
C ASP A 142 -5.70 -27.36 -9.78
N SER A 143 -4.82 -27.18 -8.79
CA SER A 143 -4.79 -28.04 -7.59
C SER A 143 -5.19 -27.31 -6.31
N SER A 144 -5.74 -28.05 -5.35
CA SER A 144 -6.23 -27.55 -4.06
C SER A 144 -5.43 -28.15 -2.91
N LEU A 145 -4.77 -27.31 -2.11
CA LEU A 145 -3.95 -27.71 -0.98
C LEU A 145 -4.53 -27.12 0.30
N ILE A 146 -4.87 -27.96 1.28
CA ILE A 146 -5.35 -27.57 2.61
C ILE A 146 -4.41 -28.13 3.66
N ALA A 147 -3.89 -27.30 4.57
CA ALA A 147 -2.97 -27.73 5.61
C ALA A 147 -3.19 -27.01 6.96
N GLY A 148 -2.68 -27.60 8.04
CA GLY A 148 -2.68 -26.96 9.35
C GLY A 148 -1.61 -25.87 9.51
N TYR A 149 -1.50 -25.33 10.72
CA TYR A 149 -0.37 -24.53 11.21
C TYR A 149 1.01 -25.08 10.84
N GLY A 150 1.96 -24.18 10.55
CA GLY A 150 3.37 -24.51 10.33
C GLY A 150 3.63 -25.33 9.06
N SER A 151 2.75 -25.24 8.06
CA SER A 151 2.82 -26.10 6.87
C SER A 151 3.39 -25.38 5.66
N THR A 152 3.97 -26.15 4.74
CA THR A 152 4.51 -25.68 3.47
C THR A 152 3.66 -26.22 2.32
N GLN A 153 3.22 -25.34 1.44
CA GLN A 153 2.39 -25.66 0.28
C GLN A 153 3.00 -25.06 -0.98
N THR A 154 3.16 -25.89 -2.02
CA THR A 154 3.66 -25.49 -3.34
C THR A 154 2.72 -26.01 -4.42
N ALA A 155 2.27 -25.15 -5.33
CA ALA A 155 1.46 -25.56 -6.48
C ALA A 155 1.88 -24.84 -7.78
N GLY A 156 1.32 -25.30 -8.90
CA GLY A 156 1.50 -24.70 -10.21
C GLY A 156 0.60 -23.47 -10.44
N TYR A 157 0.31 -23.18 -11.71
CA TYR A 157 -0.75 -22.24 -12.09
C TYR A 157 -2.15 -22.71 -11.66
N GLU A 158 -3.09 -21.76 -11.58
CA GLU A 158 -4.53 -21.96 -11.32
C GLU A 158 -4.84 -22.77 -10.05
N SER A 159 -4.00 -22.60 -9.02
CA SER A 159 -4.05 -23.40 -7.80
C SER A 159 -4.56 -22.63 -6.58
N THR A 160 -5.21 -23.34 -5.66
CA THR A 160 -5.73 -22.82 -4.39
C THR A 160 -4.96 -23.41 -3.21
N LEU A 161 -4.39 -22.57 -2.36
CA LEU A 161 -3.63 -22.96 -1.18
C LEU A 161 -4.30 -22.37 0.06
N THR A 162 -4.53 -23.18 1.08
CA THR A 162 -5.07 -22.75 2.38
C THR A 162 -4.27 -23.37 3.51
N ALA A 163 -3.73 -22.54 4.40
CA ALA A 163 -3.02 -23.02 5.59
C ALA A 163 -3.27 -22.14 6.83
N GLY A 164 -2.95 -22.67 8.00
CA GLY A 164 -3.12 -21.94 9.26
C GLY A 164 -1.95 -20.99 9.61
N TYR A 165 -1.85 -20.59 10.88
CA TYR A 165 -0.72 -19.81 11.44
C TYR A 165 0.67 -20.32 11.02
N GLY A 166 1.60 -19.41 10.76
CA GLY A 166 3.02 -19.71 10.55
C GLY A 166 3.32 -20.55 9.31
N SER A 167 2.48 -20.45 8.28
CA SER A 167 2.57 -21.31 7.09
C SER A 167 3.25 -20.60 5.91
N SER A 168 3.77 -21.39 4.96
CA SER A 168 4.43 -20.90 3.75
C SER A 168 3.72 -21.44 2.52
N LEU A 169 3.12 -20.56 1.73
CA LEU A 169 2.34 -20.88 0.54
C LEU A 169 3.06 -20.34 -0.70
N THR A 170 3.18 -21.15 -1.74
CA THR A 170 3.77 -20.75 -3.03
C THR A 170 2.96 -21.31 -4.18
N ALA A 171 2.50 -20.46 -5.08
CA ALA A 171 1.86 -20.88 -6.33
C ALA A 171 2.44 -20.11 -7.52
N GLN A 172 2.06 -20.50 -8.74
CA GLN A 172 2.44 -19.77 -9.94
C GLN A 172 1.33 -18.78 -10.31
N GLN A 173 1.03 -18.61 -11.60
CA GLN A 173 0.07 -17.61 -12.09
C GLN A 173 -1.38 -17.99 -11.76
N ASN A 174 -2.29 -17.02 -11.82
CA ASN A 174 -3.75 -17.21 -11.65
C ASN A 174 -4.14 -17.93 -10.34
N SER A 175 -3.36 -17.77 -9.27
CA SER A 175 -3.47 -18.62 -8.08
C SER A 175 -3.97 -17.87 -6.84
N SER A 176 -4.61 -18.61 -5.92
CA SER A 176 -5.20 -18.08 -4.69
C SER A 176 -4.53 -18.69 -3.47
N LEU A 177 -4.00 -17.84 -2.60
CA LEU A 177 -3.34 -18.23 -1.35
C LEU A 177 -4.15 -17.66 -0.18
N THR A 178 -4.33 -18.46 0.87
CA THR A 178 -4.93 -18.02 2.13
C THR A 178 -4.20 -18.61 3.33
N ALA A 179 -3.70 -17.75 4.21
CA ALA A 179 -2.86 -18.16 5.34
C ALA A 179 -3.26 -17.51 6.68
N GLY A 180 -2.96 -18.18 7.78
CA GLY A 180 -3.16 -17.64 9.13
C GLY A 180 -2.16 -16.53 9.49
N TYR A 181 -2.09 -16.15 10.77
CA TYR A 181 -1.15 -15.12 11.24
C TYR A 181 0.31 -15.60 11.13
N GLY A 182 1.25 -14.69 10.87
CA GLY A 182 2.68 -14.99 10.79
C GLY A 182 3.08 -15.77 9.55
N SER A 183 2.32 -15.67 8.47
CA SER A 183 2.47 -16.54 7.30
C SER A 183 3.14 -15.84 6.13
N THR A 184 3.70 -16.63 5.20
CA THR A 184 4.31 -16.17 3.96
C THR A 184 3.51 -16.70 2.78
N GLU A 185 3.18 -15.82 1.84
CA GLU A 185 2.45 -16.15 0.62
C GLU A 185 3.19 -15.57 -0.60
N ILE A 186 3.42 -16.42 -1.61
CA ILE A 186 4.10 -16.05 -2.85
C ILE A 186 3.28 -16.56 -4.03
N ALA A 187 2.92 -15.70 -4.98
CA ALA A 187 2.25 -16.11 -6.20
C ALA A 187 2.80 -15.39 -7.45
N GLY A 188 2.41 -15.87 -8.63
CA GLY A 188 2.81 -15.31 -9.91
C GLY A 188 1.93 -14.14 -10.35
N TYR A 189 1.81 -14.00 -11.68
CA TYR A 189 0.85 -13.11 -12.34
C TYR A 189 -0.60 -13.39 -11.93
N ALA A 190 -1.47 -12.37 -11.96
CA ALA A 190 -2.91 -12.43 -11.80
C ALA A 190 -3.36 -13.22 -10.56
N SER A 191 -2.65 -13.06 -9.44
CA SER A 191 -2.81 -13.91 -8.25
C SER A 191 -3.32 -13.16 -7.03
N THR A 192 -3.96 -13.90 -6.13
CA THR A 192 -4.60 -13.38 -4.90
C THR A 192 -3.96 -13.99 -3.66
N LEU A 193 -3.60 -13.14 -2.69
CA LEU A 193 -2.98 -13.55 -1.43
C LEU A 193 -3.79 -12.96 -0.26
N ILE A 194 -4.16 -13.79 0.72
CA ILE A 194 -4.93 -13.39 1.91
C ILE A 194 -4.28 -13.95 3.18
N ALA A 195 -3.64 -13.11 3.98
CA ALA A 195 -2.93 -13.56 5.17
C ALA A 195 -3.43 -12.91 6.47
N GLY A 196 -3.21 -13.61 7.59
CA GLY A 196 -3.51 -13.09 8.92
C GLY A 196 -2.57 -11.97 9.37
N TYR A 197 -2.59 -11.64 10.66
CA TYR A 197 -1.69 -10.65 11.25
C TYR A 197 -0.20 -11.05 11.15
N GLY A 198 0.71 -10.08 10.97
CA GLY A 198 2.16 -10.29 10.96
C GLY A 198 2.68 -11.07 9.76
N SER A 199 1.99 -10.99 8.62
CA SER A 199 2.22 -11.86 7.46
C SER A 199 2.90 -11.13 6.30
N SER A 200 3.51 -11.88 5.39
CA SER A 200 4.21 -11.35 4.23
C SER A 200 3.63 -11.92 2.94
N GLN A 201 3.32 -11.04 2.00
CA GLN A 201 2.67 -11.41 0.75
C GLN A 201 3.41 -10.79 -0.43
N THR A 202 3.68 -11.60 -1.45
CA THR A 202 4.36 -11.19 -2.68
C THR A 202 3.65 -11.79 -3.90
N ALA A 203 3.28 -10.95 -4.86
CA ALA A 203 2.71 -11.43 -6.12
C ALA A 203 3.28 -10.69 -7.33
N GLY A 204 3.08 -11.26 -8.52
CA GLY A 204 3.57 -10.70 -9.78
C GLY A 204 2.65 -9.62 -10.35
N TYR A 205 2.59 -9.57 -11.70
CA TYR A 205 1.74 -8.64 -12.42
C TYR A 205 0.24 -8.81 -12.10
N GLU A 206 -0.57 -7.76 -12.17
CA GLU A 206 -2.05 -7.78 -12.00
C GLU A 206 -2.58 -8.50 -10.76
N SER A 207 -1.86 -8.41 -9.63
CA SER A 207 -2.09 -9.24 -8.46
C SER A 207 -2.62 -8.45 -7.26
N THR A 208 -3.28 -9.16 -6.35
CA THR A 208 -4.00 -8.60 -5.20
C THR A 208 -3.53 -9.23 -3.90
N LEU A 209 -3.17 -8.38 -2.95
CA LEU A 209 -2.69 -8.78 -1.63
C LEU A 209 -3.57 -8.15 -0.55
N THR A 210 -3.75 -8.86 0.57
CA THR A 210 -4.54 -8.45 1.72
C THR A 210 -4.08 -9.16 2.99
N ALA A 211 -3.72 -8.41 4.04
CA ALA A 211 -3.24 -8.94 5.31
C ALA A 211 -3.28 -7.92 6.46
N GLY A 212 -3.46 -8.41 7.70
CA GLY A 212 -3.74 -7.59 8.88
C GLY A 212 -2.52 -6.98 9.58
N TYR A 213 -2.73 -6.28 10.70
CA TYR A 213 -1.74 -5.88 11.74
C TYR A 213 -0.30 -6.39 11.54
N GLY A 214 0.63 -5.51 11.18
CA GLY A 214 2.05 -5.80 11.01
C GLY A 214 2.41 -6.52 9.71
N SER A 215 1.50 -6.59 8.73
CA SER A 215 1.74 -7.32 7.48
C SER A 215 2.34 -6.47 6.37
N THR A 216 3.10 -7.14 5.51
CA THR A 216 3.84 -6.56 4.38
C THR A 216 3.31 -7.11 3.07
N GLN A 217 3.12 -6.24 2.08
CA GLN A 217 2.47 -6.59 0.81
C GLN A 217 3.20 -5.95 -0.36
N MET A 218 3.44 -6.73 -1.41
CA MET A 218 4.20 -6.37 -2.59
C MET A 218 3.60 -6.98 -3.86
N ALA A 219 3.24 -6.17 -4.84
CA ALA A 219 2.78 -6.64 -6.14
C ALA A 219 3.23 -5.71 -7.28
N GLU A 220 3.46 -6.27 -8.47
CA GLU A 220 4.07 -5.60 -9.62
C GLU A 220 3.00 -5.20 -10.67
N HIS A 221 3.16 -4.12 -11.45
CA HIS A 221 2.27 -3.73 -12.59
C HIS A 221 0.75 -3.93 -12.39
N SER A 222 0.00 -2.85 -12.18
CA SER A 222 -1.48 -2.89 -12.11
C SER A 222 -1.99 -3.70 -10.92
N SER A 223 -1.35 -3.48 -9.77
CA SER A 223 -1.25 -4.48 -8.71
C SER A 223 -1.53 -3.90 -7.35
N SER A 224 -2.50 -4.48 -6.66
CA SER A 224 -3.07 -3.94 -5.44
C SER A 224 -2.44 -4.58 -4.21
N LEU A 225 -1.83 -3.73 -3.39
CA LEU A 225 -1.34 -4.04 -2.05
C LEU A 225 -2.46 -3.58 -1.08
N THR A 226 -2.57 -4.08 0.15
CA THR A 226 -3.49 -3.58 1.21
C THR A 226 -3.02 -4.01 2.61
N ALA A 227 -1.86 -3.50 3.06
CA ALA A 227 -1.29 -3.76 4.39
C ALA A 227 -2.21 -3.32 5.57
N GLY A 228 -1.90 -3.66 6.83
CA GLY A 228 -2.73 -3.24 7.97
C GLY A 228 -2.03 -3.26 9.34
N TYR A 229 -2.70 -2.67 10.35
CA TYR A 229 -2.16 -2.03 11.57
C TYR A 229 -0.67 -2.22 11.90
N GLY A 230 0.18 -1.21 11.72
CA GLY A 230 -0.22 0.17 11.47
C GLY A 230 -0.83 0.45 10.09
N SER A 231 -0.44 -0.28 9.06
CA SER A 231 -0.11 0.42 7.81
C SER A 231 -0.79 -0.14 6.57
N THR A 232 -1.60 0.60 5.80
CA THR A 232 -2.19 0.17 4.51
C THR A 232 -1.53 0.86 3.30
N GLY A 233 -1.35 0.18 2.17
CA GLY A 233 -0.85 0.80 0.93
C GLY A 233 -1.30 0.04 -0.30
N ILE A 234 -1.86 0.72 -1.33
CA ILE A 234 -2.71 0.16 -2.41
C ILE A 234 -2.41 0.66 -3.83
N ALA A 235 -1.70 -0.11 -4.66
CA ALA A 235 -1.26 0.31 -6.02
C ALA A 235 -2.26 0.08 -7.18
N GLY A 236 -2.31 1.08 -8.06
CA GLY A 236 -2.83 0.98 -9.42
C GLY A 236 -1.72 0.67 -10.46
N GLN A 237 -2.01 0.95 -11.73
CA GLN A 237 -1.07 0.71 -12.85
C GLN A 237 0.16 1.61 -12.78
N ASP A 238 1.37 1.07 -12.96
CA ASP A 238 2.64 1.79 -12.74
C ASP A 238 2.79 2.46 -11.35
N SER A 239 2.07 1.98 -10.32
CA SER A 239 1.99 2.66 -9.01
C SER A 239 2.68 1.91 -7.88
N SER A 240 3.06 2.62 -6.82
CA SER A 240 3.77 2.02 -5.66
C SER A 240 3.45 2.73 -4.34
N LEU A 241 3.27 1.95 -3.26
CA LEU A 241 2.77 2.45 -1.97
C LEU A 241 3.45 1.79 -0.78
N ILE A 242 3.88 2.64 0.15
CA ILE A 242 4.74 2.27 1.28
C ILE A 242 4.14 2.78 2.58
N ALA A 243 3.66 1.85 3.40
CA ALA A 243 2.84 2.16 4.55
C ALA A 243 3.60 2.18 5.89
N GLY A 244 3.60 3.34 6.53
CA GLY A 244 4.07 3.54 7.91
C GLY A 244 3.02 3.23 8.99
N TYR A 245 3.45 3.24 10.25
CA TYR A 245 2.65 2.70 11.33
C TYR A 245 1.44 3.58 11.68
N GLY A 246 0.22 3.15 11.35
CA GLY A 246 -1.04 3.89 11.48
C GLY A 246 -1.48 4.55 10.17
N SER A 247 -0.78 4.25 9.07
CA SER A 247 -0.72 5.11 7.89
C SER A 247 -1.34 4.42 6.67
N ASN A 248 -2.12 5.17 5.91
CA ASN A 248 -2.88 4.64 4.77
C ASN A 248 -2.47 5.32 3.48
N LEU A 249 -2.37 4.54 2.41
CA LEU A 249 -1.92 5.04 1.13
C LEU A 249 -2.75 4.45 -0.01
N THR A 250 -3.15 5.29 -0.96
CA THR A 250 -3.95 4.90 -2.13
C THR A 250 -3.46 5.56 -3.42
N SER A 251 -3.07 4.76 -4.43
CA SER A 251 -2.44 5.28 -5.65
C SER A 251 -3.19 4.94 -6.93
N GLY A 252 -3.65 5.98 -7.63
CA GLY A 252 -4.00 5.90 -9.04
C GLY A 252 -2.76 5.81 -9.95
N VAL A 253 -2.97 5.79 -11.26
CA VAL A 253 -1.97 5.38 -12.26
C VAL A 253 -0.66 6.19 -12.21
N ARG A 254 0.49 5.53 -12.36
CA ARG A 254 1.84 6.14 -12.39
C ARG A 254 2.15 6.99 -11.14
N SER A 255 1.58 6.64 -9.99
CA SER A 255 1.64 7.48 -8.80
C SER A 255 2.32 6.76 -7.62
N PHE A 256 2.98 7.56 -6.78
CA PHE A 256 3.92 7.11 -5.76
C PHE A 256 3.55 7.72 -4.41
N LEU A 257 3.43 6.89 -3.37
CA LEU A 257 3.04 7.36 -2.05
C LEU A 257 3.87 6.69 -0.96
N THR A 258 4.36 7.49 -0.02
CA THR A 258 5.20 7.03 1.10
C THR A 258 4.85 7.80 2.38
N ALA A 259 4.27 7.12 3.37
CA ALA A 259 3.71 7.76 4.56
C ALA A 259 4.42 7.27 5.82
N GLY A 260 4.96 8.18 6.63
CA GLY A 260 5.39 7.88 7.99
C GLY A 260 4.19 7.69 8.94
N TYR A 261 4.46 7.48 10.23
CA TYR A 261 3.49 7.09 11.27
C TYR A 261 2.17 7.90 11.24
N GLY A 262 1.01 7.26 11.40
CA GLY A 262 -0.32 7.88 11.46
C GLY A 262 -0.81 8.60 10.19
N SER A 263 -0.08 8.50 9.07
CA SER A 263 -0.24 9.43 7.95
C SER A 263 -1.06 8.89 6.77
N ASN A 264 -1.82 9.76 6.11
CA ASN A 264 -2.78 9.36 5.07
C ASN A 264 -2.46 10.02 3.73
N LEU A 265 -2.26 9.23 2.68
CA LEU A 265 -1.83 9.70 1.36
C LEU A 265 -2.73 9.19 0.23
N ILE A 266 -3.08 10.08 -0.71
CA ILE A 266 -3.96 9.76 -1.84
C ILE A 266 -3.47 10.43 -3.13
N ALA A 267 -3.12 9.66 -4.16
CA ALA A 267 -2.55 10.16 -5.41
C ALA A 267 -3.37 9.77 -6.64
N SER A 268 -3.54 10.71 -7.57
CA SER A 268 -4.44 10.52 -8.73
C SER A 268 -3.78 9.97 -10.00
N TYR A 269 -2.85 10.72 -10.62
CA TYR A 269 -2.25 10.32 -11.90
C TYR A 269 -0.88 10.98 -12.10
N GLY A 270 0.18 10.19 -12.22
CA GLY A 270 1.54 10.73 -12.35
C GLY A 270 1.99 11.54 -11.13
N SER A 271 1.43 11.26 -9.95
CA SER A 271 1.49 12.12 -8.76
C SER A 271 2.33 11.50 -7.65
N SER A 272 3.01 12.32 -6.85
CA SER A 272 3.97 11.85 -5.84
C SER A 272 3.73 12.50 -4.47
N LEU A 273 3.58 11.68 -3.43
CA LEU A 273 3.20 12.10 -2.08
C LEU A 273 4.14 11.49 -1.04
N ILE A 274 4.74 12.34 -0.21
CA ILE A 274 5.63 11.95 0.87
C ILE A 274 5.21 12.63 2.18
N ALA A 275 4.74 11.84 3.14
CA ALA A 275 4.33 12.30 4.48
C ALA A 275 5.30 11.88 5.59
N GLY A 276 5.50 12.78 6.54
CA GLY A 276 6.10 12.51 7.86
C GLY A 276 5.15 11.78 8.83
N HIS A 277 4.97 12.32 10.03
CA HIS A 277 4.20 11.74 11.14
C HIS A 277 2.88 12.50 11.36
N ASP A 278 1.73 11.81 11.50
CA ASP A 278 0.37 12.36 11.55
C ASP A 278 0.06 13.38 10.44
N CYS A 279 0.49 13.06 9.22
CA CYS A 279 0.29 13.91 8.05
C CYS A 279 -0.93 13.48 7.24
N ILE A 280 -1.46 14.40 6.46
CA ILE A 280 -2.47 14.11 5.43
C ILE A 280 -1.98 14.72 4.12
N GLN A 281 -2.01 13.97 3.01
CA GLN A 281 -1.68 14.52 1.69
C GLN A 281 -2.61 13.97 0.60
N ILE A 282 -3.07 14.84 -0.30
CA ILE A 282 -3.96 14.49 -1.41
C ILE A 282 -3.50 15.17 -2.70
N ALA A 283 -3.21 14.42 -3.76
CA ALA A 283 -2.67 14.97 -5.02
C ALA A 283 -3.52 14.68 -6.25
N GLY A 284 -3.96 15.75 -6.91
CA GLY A 284 -4.44 15.72 -8.29
C GLY A 284 -3.33 15.45 -9.32
N HIS A 285 -3.66 15.59 -10.60
CA HIS A 285 -2.87 15.08 -11.73
C HIS A 285 -1.49 15.77 -11.92
N LYS A 286 -0.43 14.96 -11.96
CA LYS A 286 0.98 15.35 -12.11
C LYS A 286 1.45 16.35 -11.05
N SER A 287 1.09 16.08 -9.81
CA SER A 287 1.33 16.97 -8.66
C SER A 287 2.18 16.29 -7.58
N MET A 288 2.87 17.12 -6.79
CA MET A 288 3.86 16.68 -5.80
C MET A 288 3.58 17.30 -4.43
N LEU A 289 3.50 16.48 -3.39
CA LEU A 289 3.23 16.91 -2.01
C LEU A 289 4.29 16.35 -1.07
N ILE A 290 4.85 17.20 -0.22
CA ILE A 290 5.82 16.82 0.82
C ILE A 290 5.42 17.49 2.15
N ALA A 291 5.07 16.69 3.17
CA ALA A 291 4.45 17.14 4.42
C ALA A 291 5.30 16.76 5.65
N GLY A 292 5.64 17.75 6.48
CA GLY A 292 6.27 17.55 7.80
C GLY A 292 5.31 16.98 8.85
N LYS A 293 5.78 16.81 10.08
CA LYS A 293 4.94 16.30 11.20
C LYS A 293 3.65 17.11 11.38
N GLY A 294 2.51 16.46 11.63
CA GLY A 294 1.21 17.11 11.87
C GLY A 294 0.70 17.93 10.69
N SER A 295 1.28 17.74 9.50
CA SER A 295 1.07 18.66 8.37
C SER A 295 0.07 18.08 7.38
N SER A 296 -0.87 18.93 6.97
CA SER A 296 -1.92 18.57 6.04
C SER A 296 -1.70 19.27 4.69
N GLN A 297 -1.89 18.56 3.59
CA GLN A 297 -1.55 19.02 2.25
C GLN A 297 -2.55 18.60 1.18
N THR A 298 -2.86 19.49 0.22
CA THR A 298 -3.72 19.15 -0.93
C THR A 298 -3.33 19.89 -2.23
N ALA A 299 -2.99 19.15 -3.28
CA ALA A 299 -2.70 19.67 -4.63
C ALA A 299 -3.85 19.46 -5.62
N GLY A 300 -4.08 20.47 -6.46
CA GLY A 300 -4.74 20.36 -7.76
C GLY A 300 -3.84 19.70 -8.82
N SER A 301 -3.79 20.24 -10.04
CA SER A 301 -3.02 19.69 -11.16
C SER A 301 -1.74 20.49 -11.44
N ARG A 302 -0.63 19.78 -11.68
CA ARG A 302 0.71 20.37 -11.89
C ARG A 302 1.07 21.33 -10.75
N SER A 303 0.78 20.91 -9.53
CA SER A 303 1.01 21.69 -8.30
C SER A 303 2.11 21.07 -7.47
N THR A 304 2.80 21.92 -6.72
CA THR A 304 3.77 21.52 -5.71
C THR A 304 3.34 22.09 -4.37
N LEU A 305 3.35 21.27 -3.32
CA LEU A 305 3.19 21.66 -1.91
C LEU A 305 4.35 21.11 -1.07
N ILE A 306 4.88 21.91 -0.16
CA ILE A 306 6.01 21.58 0.72
C ILE A 306 5.79 22.21 2.11
N ALA A 307 5.10 21.49 2.99
CA ALA A 307 4.65 21.94 4.31
C ALA A 307 5.70 21.60 5.37
N GLY A 308 6.13 22.60 6.14
CA GLY A 308 6.86 22.40 7.39
C GLY A 308 5.97 21.82 8.48
N ALA A 309 6.51 21.53 9.67
CA ALA A 309 5.73 20.96 10.77
C ALA A 309 4.50 21.82 11.14
N GLU A 310 3.39 21.16 11.45
CA GLU A 310 2.05 21.73 11.71
C GLU A 310 1.57 22.72 10.62
N SER A 311 2.20 22.71 9.43
CA SER A 311 1.83 23.59 8.33
C SER A 311 0.74 22.94 7.46
N VAL A 312 -0.33 23.69 7.25
CA VAL A 312 -1.52 23.21 6.53
C VAL A 312 -1.49 23.66 5.07
N GLN A 313 -0.60 23.11 4.23
CA GLN A 313 -0.44 23.64 2.86
C GLN A 313 -1.54 23.25 1.85
N THR A 314 -1.85 24.15 0.93
CA THR A 314 -2.76 23.89 -0.20
C THR A 314 -2.12 24.37 -1.50
N ALA A 315 -2.37 23.79 -2.67
CA ALA A 315 -2.03 24.42 -3.95
C ALA A 315 -2.99 24.08 -5.09
N GLY A 316 -3.33 25.09 -5.90
CA GLY A 316 -4.20 24.97 -7.07
C GLY A 316 -3.46 24.49 -8.33
N ASP A 317 -3.78 25.02 -9.51
CA ASP A 317 -3.13 24.65 -10.78
C ASP A 317 -1.93 25.54 -11.14
N ARG A 318 -0.82 24.95 -11.61
CA ARG A 318 0.49 25.63 -11.86
C ARG A 318 0.92 26.48 -10.68
N SER A 319 1.14 25.82 -9.55
CA SER A 319 0.77 26.41 -8.26
C SER A 319 1.56 25.81 -7.09
N LYS A 320 1.64 26.41 -5.89
CA LYS A 320 1.12 27.66 -5.28
C LYS A 320 0.78 27.30 -3.83
N LEU A 321 1.80 27.12 -2.99
CA LEU A 321 1.69 26.49 -1.68
C LEU A 321 1.00 27.46 -0.68
N ILE A 322 0.16 26.93 0.22
CA ILE A 322 -0.77 27.73 1.04
C ILE A 322 -0.97 27.16 2.47
N ALA A 323 -0.12 27.49 3.46
CA ALA A 323 -0.16 27.08 4.89
C ALA A 323 -1.00 27.94 5.88
N GLY A 324 -1.42 27.42 7.04
CA GLY A 324 -2.30 28.10 8.03
C GLY A 324 -1.75 29.31 8.84
N ALA A 325 -2.21 29.44 10.09
CA ALA A 325 -1.71 30.39 11.10
C ALA A 325 -0.51 29.78 11.85
N ASP A 326 0.41 30.60 12.37
CA ASP A 326 1.77 30.17 12.74
C ASP A 326 2.47 29.39 11.60
N SER A 327 2.00 29.58 10.37
CA SER A 327 2.41 28.78 9.23
C SER A 327 2.92 29.64 8.08
N THR A 328 3.60 28.93 7.19
CA THR A 328 4.45 29.52 6.17
C THR A 328 3.95 29.07 4.80
N GLN A 329 3.21 29.94 4.13
CA GLN A 329 2.79 29.69 2.75
C GLN A 329 4.00 29.93 1.83
N THR A 330 4.36 28.97 0.95
CA THR A 330 5.41 28.98 -0.12
C THR A 330 4.91 29.23 -1.56
N ALA A 331 5.49 29.97 -2.52
CA ALA A 331 5.23 29.78 -3.96
C ALA A 331 6.10 30.63 -4.90
N GLY A 332 5.86 30.44 -6.20
CA GLY A 332 6.56 31.10 -7.29
C GLY A 332 5.76 32.14 -8.06
N ASP A 333 6.16 32.37 -9.31
CA ASP A 333 5.69 33.48 -10.14
C ASP A 333 4.30 33.28 -10.71
N ARG A 334 3.54 34.37 -10.85
CA ARG A 334 2.09 34.36 -11.10
C ARG A 334 1.30 33.54 -10.05
N SER A 335 1.97 33.01 -9.04
CA SER A 335 1.32 32.31 -7.94
C SER A 335 0.79 33.35 -6.97
N LYS A 336 0.00 32.86 -6.01
CA LYS A 336 -0.65 33.72 -5.04
C LYS A 336 -0.62 32.98 -3.74
N LEU A 337 0.24 33.41 -2.84
CA LEU A 337 0.29 32.88 -1.50
C LEU A 337 -0.72 33.71 -0.70
N LEU A 338 -1.45 33.02 0.16
CA LEU A 338 -2.21 33.62 1.25
C LEU A 338 -1.38 33.46 2.53
N ALA A 339 -1.86 33.81 3.73
CA ALA A 339 -1.42 33.23 5.01
C ALA A 339 -2.36 33.67 6.15
N GLY A 340 -2.26 33.04 7.32
CA GLY A 340 -3.06 33.40 8.50
C GLY A 340 -2.58 34.66 9.23
N ARG A 341 -2.86 34.72 10.54
CA ARG A 341 -2.29 35.67 11.52
C ARG A 341 -0.97 35.10 12.07
N ASN A 342 -0.06 35.95 12.55
CA ASN A 342 1.32 35.55 12.93
C ASN A 342 2.01 34.73 11.83
N SER A 343 1.63 34.97 10.56
CA SER A 343 1.99 34.09 9.45
C SER A 343 2.94 34.77 8.51
N HIS A 344 3.78 33.95 7.90
CA HIS A 344 4.85 34.44 7.05
C HIS A 344 4.55 34.08 5.60
N LEU A 345 4.55 35.14 4.79
CA LEU A 345 3.93 35.14 3.49
C LEU A 345 4.86 35.78 2.46
N THR A 346 5.30 34.99 1.50
CA THR A 346 6.26 35.41 0.45
C THR A 346 5.62 35.33 -0.95
N ALA A 347 6.27 35.77 -2.03
CA ALA A 347 6.03 35.27 -3.41
C ALA A 347 7.06 35.85 -4.40
N GLY A 348 7.10 35.26 -5.60
CA GLY A 348 7.85 35.80 -6.76
C GLY A 348 7.13 36.94 -7.50
N ASP A 349 7.47 37.16 -8.76
CA ASP A 349 7.05 38.34 -9.53
C ASP A 349 5.65 38.24 -10.14
N ARG A 350 5.00 39.40 -10.28
CA ARG A 350 3.58 39.53 -10.68
C ARG A 350 2.65 38.70 -9.78
N SER A 351 3.08 38.42 -8.55
CA SER A 351 2.37 37.57 -7.62
C SER A 351 1.46 38.39 -6.71
N LYS A 352 0.59 37.67 -6.00
CA LYS A 352 -0.29 38.25 -4.99
C LYS A 352 -0.04 37.61 -3.64
N LEU A 353 0.16 38.46 -2.64
CA LEU A 353 0.42 38.08 -1.26
C LEU A 353 -0.64 38.72 -0.40
N THR A 354 -1.29 37.94 0.44
CA THR A 354 -2.35 38.45 1.32
C THR A 354 -2.40 37.66 2.62
N ALA A 355 -1.94 38.25 3.72
CA ALA A 355 -1.91 37.66 5.06
C ALA A 355 -2.75 38.48 6.05
N GLY A 356 -2.92 37.94 7.27
CA GLY A 356 -3.66 38.59 8.34
C GLY A 356 -2.93 39.75 9.03
N ASP A 357 -3.38 40.03 10.25
CA ASP A 357 -2.73 40.92 11.22
C ASP A 357 -1.46 40.26 11.79
N ASP A 358 -0.58 41.05 12.43
CA ASP A 358 0.69 40.61 13.03
C ASP A 358 1.51 39.72 12.07
N SER A 359 1.40 39.95 10.76
CA SER A 359 1.91 39.04 9.72
C SER A 359 2.89 39.75 8.79
N THR A 360 3.80 38.98 8.22
CA THR A 360 4.87 39.51 7.37
C THR A 360 4.59 39.11 5.93
N LEU A 361 4.44 40.11 5.04
CA LEU A 361 4.22 39.91 3.61
C LEU A 361 5.38 40.49 2.82
N MET A 362 5.94 39.69 1.90
CA MET A 362 7.12 40.12 1.14
C MET A 362 7.18 39.58 -0.29
N ALA A 363 7.11 40.46 -1.30
CA ALA A 363 7.03 40.08 -2.72
C ALA A 363 7.99 40.86 -3.64
N GLY A 364 8.26 40.29 -4.80
CA GLY A 364 9.02 40.92 -5.89
C GLY A 364 8.25 41.98 -6.69
N ASP A 365 8.79 42.36 -7.84
CA ASP A 365 8.35 43.52 -8.62
C ASP A 365 6.98 43.34 -9.28
N ARG A 366 6.27 44.46 -9.46
CA ARG A 366 4.89 44.52 -9.98
C ARG A 366 3.92 43.62 -9.18
N SER A 367 4.26 43.30 -7.94
CA SER A 367 3.42 42.44 -7.09
C SER A 367 2.41 43.27 -6.32
N LYS A 368 1.39 42.59 -5.80
CA LYS A 368 0.39 43.18 -4.92
C LYS A 368 0.44 42.49 -3.56
N LEU A 369 0.81 43.27 -2.55
CA LEU A 369 0.81 42.87 -1.15
C LEU A 369 -0.37 43.55 -0.45
N THR A 370 -1.03 42.85 0.45
CA THR A 370 -2.17 43.39 1.20
C THR A 370 -2.29 42.67 2.53
N ALA A 371 -2.16 43.38 3.65
CA ALA A 371 -2.11 42.78 4.98
C ALA A 371 -2.99 43.53 5.99
N GLY A 372 -3.23 42.85 7.12
CA GLY A 372 -3.95 43.37 8.26
C GLY A 372 -3.17 44.37 9.11
N LYS A 373 -3.69 44.64 10.31
CA LYS A 373 -3.12 45.56 11.31
C LYS A 373 -1.85 45.00 11.94
N ASN A 374 -0.94 45.86 12.38
CA ASN A 374 0.37 45.50 12.94
C ASN A 374 1.25 44.64 12.01
N SER A 375 0.85 44.49 10.74
CA SER A 375 1.56 43.68 9.77
C SER A 375 2.66 44.49 9.11
N VAL A 376 3.71 43.79 8.69
CA VAL A 376 4.82 44.38 7.94
C VAL A 376 4.66 43.95 6.49
N LEU A 377 4.63 44.92 5.58
CA LEU A 377 4.54 44.68 4.15
C LEU A 377 5.73 45.33 3.44
N THR A 378 6.47 44.53 2.69
CA THR A 378 7.68 44.98 1.99
C THR A 378 7.68 44.50 0.54
N ALA A 379 7.85 45.39 -0.43
CA ALA A 379 7.80 45.02 -1.86
C ALA A 379 8.71 45.85 -2.74
N GLY A 380 9.15 45.22 -3.85
CA GLY A 380 10.03 45.83 -4.85
C GLY A 380 9.36 46.93 -5.69
N ALA A 381 10.11 47.48 -6.65
CA ALA A 381 9.71 48.64 -7.44
C ALA A 381 8.42 48.40 -8.26
N ARG A 382 7.66 49.47 -8.49
CA ARG A 382 6.34 49.43 -9.15
C ARG A 382 5.35 48.44 -8.50
N SER A 383 5.56 48.09 -7.24
CA SER A 383 4.61 47.26 -6.49
C SER A 383 3.56 48.14 -5.82
N ARG A 384 2.48 47.49 -5.41
CA ARG A 384 1.40 48.16 -4.69
C ARG A 384 1.15 47.44 -3.38
N LEU A 385 1.43 48.13 -2.28
CA LEU A 385 1.29 47.62 -0.93
C LEU A 385 0.08 48.29 -0.27
N ILE A 386 -0.73 47.51 0.43
CA ILE A 386 -1.90 48.00 1.16
C ILE A 386 -1.85 47.49 2.60
N GLY A 387 -1.71 48.41 3.54
CA GLY A 387 -1.74 48.17 4.98
C GLY A 387 -2.91 48.87 5.65
N SER A 388 -3.08 48.64 6.94
CA SER A 388 -4.11 49.26 7.79
C SER A 388 -3.48 49.92 9.03
N LEU A 389 -4.30 50.40 9.97
CA LEU A 389 -3.86 50.99 11.23
C LEU A 389 -2.79 50.13 11.94
N GLY A 390 -1.67 50.75 12.34
CA GLY A 390 -0.52 50.09 12.99
C GLY A 390 0.39 49.26 12.08
N SER A 391 0.08 49.13 10.78
CA SER A 391 0.91 48.37 9.83
C SER A 391 2.09 49.20 9.36
N THR A 392 3.26 48.57 9.21
CA THR A 392 4.43 49.19 8.57
C THR A 392 4.43 48.84 7.08
N LEU A 393 4.46 49.88 6.24
CA LEU A 393 4.57 49.74 4.79
C LEU A 393 5.94 50.25 4.33
N THR A 394 6.63 49.44 3.55
CA THR A 394 7.92 49.79 2.92
C THR A 394 7.89 49.37 1.45
N GLY A 395 8.16 50.30 0.54
CA GLY A 395 8.17 50.01 -0.90
C GLY A 395 9.31 50.72 -1.62
N GLY A 396 9.88 50.03 -2.60
CA GLY A 396 10.93 50.60 -3.46
C GLY A 396 10.41 51.70 -4.38
N GLU A 397 11.32 52.32 -5.12
CA GLU A 397 11.06 53.44 -6.04
C GLU A 397 9.83 53.23 -6.96
N ASN A 398 9.01 54.26 -7.14
CA ASN A 398 7.73 54.22 -7.88
C ASN A 398 6.73 53.16 -7.36
N SER A 399 6.79 52.79 -6.08
CA SER A 399 5.76 51.94 -5.45
C SER A 399 4.67 52.81 -4.85
N THR A 400 3.45 52.32 -4.90
CA THR A 400 2.31 52.97 -4.25
C THR A 400 2.09 52.32 -2.89
N LEU A 401 2.34 53.08 -1.82
CA LEU A 401 1.91 52.73 -0.47
C LEU A 401 0.50 53.27 -0.28
N ILE A 402 -0.40 52.41 0.20
CA ILE A 402 -1.78 52.80 0.49
C ILE A 402 -2.08 52.40 1.92
N PHE A 403 -2.21 53.39 2.79
CA PHE A 403 -2.71 53.23 4.15
C PHE A 403 -4.22 53.44 4.12
N ARG A 404 -4.96 52.50 4.70
CA ARG A 404 -6.41 52.61 4.87
C ARG A 404 -6.76 53.15 6.25
N CYS A 405 -7.33 54.34 6.26
CA CYS A 405 -7.79 55.07 7.44
C CYS A 405 -9.33 55.01 7.50
N TRP A 406 -9.91 55.12 8.71
CA TRP A 406 -11.35 55.05 8.93
C TRP A 406 -11.78 56.27 9.74
N ASP A 407 -12.65 57.12 9.18
CA ASP A 407 -13.05 58.39 9.79
C ASP A 407 -14.31 58.31 10.67
N GLY A 408 -14.98 57.15 10.70
CA GLY A 408 -16.22 56.92 11.43
C GLY A 408 -17.46 56.81 10.55
N GLU A 409 -17.47 57.46 9.39
CA GLU A 409 -18.51 57.29 8.35
C GLU A 409 -17.97 56.57 7.10
N ARG A 410 -16.69 56.76 6.75
CA ARG A 410 -16.07 56.34 5.49
C ARG A 410 -14.62 55.88 5.69
N TYR A 411 -14.14 55.04 4.78
CA TYR A 411 -12.70 54.71 4.66
C TYR A 411 -12.03 55.74 3.76
N THR A 412 -11.03 56.46 4.27
CA THR A 412 -10.14 57.33 3.47
C THR A 412 -8.82 56.59 3.17
N ASN A 413 -8.27 56.78 1.98
CA ASN A 413 -6.99 56.19 1.61
C ASN A 413 -5.92 57.30 1.64
N LEU A 414 -4.92 57.18 2.51
CA LEU A 414 -3.67 57.93 2.34
C LEU A 414 -2.84 57.18 1.31
N VAL A 415 -2.68 57.78 0.14
CA VAL A 415 -1.89 57.24 -0.97
C VAL A 415 -0.61 58.05 -1.07
N VAL A 416 0.53 57.40 -0.91
CA VAL A 416 1.84 58.02 -1.11
C VAL A 416 2.69 57.18 -2.06
N THR A 417 3.46 57.89 -2.88
CA THR A 417 4.39 57.30 -3.85
C THR A 417 5.80 57.47 -3.32
N THR A 418 6.55 56.38 -3.23
CA THR A 418 7.93 56.38 -2.75
C THR A 418 8.88 56.93 -3.83
N GLY A 419 9.73 57.88 -3.42
CA GLY A 419 10.62 58.65 -4.31
C GLY A 419 10.08 60.03 -4.72
N GLU A 420 8.91 60.45 -4.22
CA GLU A 420 8.31 61.76 -4.49
C GLU A 420 7.87 62.48 -3.20
N GLN A 421 7.75 63.81 -3.25
CA GLN A 421 7.16 64.68 -2.20
C GLN A 421 7.67 64.45 -0.75
N GLY A 422 8.96 64.15 -0.57
CA GLY A 422 9.54 63.93 0.76
C GLY A 422 9.26 62.55 1.37
N VAL A 423 8.56 61.68 0.64
CA VAL A 423 8.42 60.26 0.97
C VAL A 423 9.60 59.52 0.32
N GLU A 424 10.73 59.54 1.01
CA GLU A 424 11.94 58.82 0.64
C GLU A 424 11.65 57.32 0.42
N ALA A 425 12.25 56.74 -0.63
CA ALA A 425 12.01 55.34 -0.96
C ALA A 425 12.63 54.40 0.09
N ASP A 426 12.08 53.19 0.19
CA ASP A 426 12.57 52.12 1.09
C ASP A 426 12.56 52.46 2.59
N MET A 427 12.00 53.61 2.97
CA MET A 427 11.75 53.99 4.36
C MET A 427 10.50 53.27 4.91
N PRO A 428 10.52 52.82 6.18
CA PRO A 428 9.36 52.24 6.84
C PRO A 428 8.40 53.33 7.31
N TYR A 429 7.20 53.32 6.74
CA TYR A 429 6.17 54.29 7.04
C TYR A 429 4.99 53.70 7.82
N GLN A 430 4.45 54.51 8.72
CA GLN A 430 3.19 54.30 9.44
C GLN A 430 2.33 55.57 9.36
N VAL A 431 1.07 55.48 9.80
CA VAL A 431 0.17 56.64 9.92
C VAL A 431 -0.15 56.87 11.40
N ASP A 432 -0.09 58.13 11.83
CA ASP A 432 -0.36 58.55 13.21
C ASP A 432 -1.87 58.70 13.52
N GLU A 433 -2.19 59.16 14.73
CA GLU A 433 -3.57 59.36 15.18
C GLU A 433 -4.25 60.58 14.53
N GLN A 434 -3.48 61.48 13.91
CA GLN A 434 -3.96 62.69 13.23
C GLN A 434 -4.12 62.46 11.71
N GLY A 435 -3.66 61.32 11.18
CA GLY A 435 -3.75 60.95 9.78
C GLY A 435 -2.50 61.27 8.95
N ASN A 436 -1.39 61.69 9.59
CA ASN A 436 -0.14 62.03 8.92
C ASN A 436 0.77 60.81 8.75
N LEU A 437 1.67 60.88 7.79
CA LEU A 437 2.69 59.85 7.54
C LEU A 437 3.90 60.07 8.44
N VAL A 438 4.35 59.02 9.15
CA VAL A 438 5.53 59.09 10.03
C VAL A 438 6.57 58.05 9.59
N GLY A 439 7.81 58.50 9.39
CA GLY A 439 8.97 57.65 9.11
C GLY A 439 9.65 57.21 10.40
N ARG A 440 10.18 55.98 10.44
CA ARG A 440 10.76 55.39 11.66
C ARG A 440 12.28 55.14 11.54
N ALA A 441 13.07 56.21 11.52
CA ALA A 441 14.54 56.16 11.54
C ALA A 441 15.10 57.13 12.60
N ASP A 442 15.46 56.56 13.76
CA ASP A 442 15.97 57.23 14.96
C ASP A 442 15.12 58.38 15.52
N ALA A 443 15.42 58.79 16.76
CA ALA A 443 14.60 59.76 17.47
C ALA A 443 14.85 61.19 16.96
N ALA A 444 13.77 61.84 16.53
CA ALA A 444 13.64 63.25 16.14
C ALA A 444 13.88 63.61 14.64
N GLU A 445 12.96 63.20 13.78
CA GLU A 445 12.42 64.12 12.76
C GLU A 445 10.92 63.82 12.50
N VAL A 446 10.07 64.84 12.63
CA VAL A 446 8.65 64.77 12.27
C VAL A 446 8.50 65.43 10.91
N LEU A 447 8.18 64.65 9.88
CA LEU A 447 7.79 65.16 8.57
C LEU A 447 6.36 65.73 8.65
N GLU A 448 6.22 66.99 9.06
CA GLU A 448 4.97 67.72 8.86
C GLU A 448 4.73 67.95 7.36
N LEU A 449 3.91 67.08 6.76
CA LEU A 449 3.30 67.33 5.46
C LEU A 449 1.94 68.02 5.65
N VAL A 450 1.67 68.98 4.77
CA VAL A 450 0.51 69.89 4.80
C VAL A 450 -0.83 69.13 4.89
N PRO A 451 -1.81 69.60 5.68
CA PRO A 451 -3.08 68.89 5.88
C PRO A 451 -3.83 68.61 4.55
N CYS A 452 -4.45 67.43 4.50
CA CYS A 452 -5.16 66.92 3.33
C CYS A 452 -6.22 67.88 2.79
N VAL A 453 -6.13 68.17 1.49
CA VAL A 453 -7.29 68.60 0.68
C VAL A 453 -7.99 67.33 0.19
N PRO A 454 -9.30 67.14 0.44
CA PRO A 454 -10.01 65.97 -0.06
C PRO A 454 -10.04 66.01 -1.59
N SER A 455 -9.54 64.95 -2.24
CA SER A 455 -9.66 64.79 -3.68
C SER A 455 -10.96 64.09 -4.03
N ASP A 456 -11.93 64.85 -4.54
CA ASP A 456 -13.11 64.32 -5.21
C ASP A 456 -12.71 63.74 -6.60
N ARG A 457 -11.93 62.66 -6.58
CA ARG A 457 -11.71 61.79 -7.74
C ARG A 457 -12.06 60.35 -7.40
N ASP A 458 -13.17 59.95 -7.99
CA ASP A 458 -13.71 58.60 -8.00
C ASP A 458 -12.64 57.60 -8.46
N PRO A 459 -12.28 56.56 -7.67
CA PRO A 459 -11.11 55.72 -7.95
C PRO A 459 -11.28 54.71 -9.10
N ASP A 460 -12.44 54.67 -9.77
CA ASP A 460 -12.78 53.67 -10.81
C ASP A 460 -12.89 54.23 -12.25
N ALA A 461 -12.48 55.48 -12.51
CA ALA A 461 -12.67 56.14 -13.81
C ALA A 461 -11.44 56.14 -14.76
N LEU A 462 -11.35 55.10 -15.61
CA LEU A 462 -10.70 55.05 -16.94
C LEU A 462 -9.14 55.15 -16.98
N GLU A 463 -8.43 54.58 -17.96
CA GLU A 463 -8.83 54.08 -19.28
C GLU A 463 -8.55 52.59 -19.53
N ASP A 464 -9.47 51.97 -20.28
CA ASP A 464 -9.27 50.75 -21.06
C ASP A 464 -8.66 51.13 -22.41
N VAL A 465 -7.35 50.88 -22.61
CA VAL A 465 -6.71 50.96 -23.94
C VAL A 465 -6.24 49.58 -24.34
N ARG A 466 -6.72 49.14 -25.51
CA ARG A 466 -6.67 47.77 -26.02
C ARG A 466 -5.33 47.41 -26.68
N ASP A 467 -5.24 46.11 -26.99
CA ASP A 467 -4.40 45.48 -28.01
C ASP A 467 -2.89 45.31 -27.72
N ALA A 468 -2.54 44.19 -27.05
CA ALA A 468 -1.58 43.17 -27.53
C ALA A 468 -1.46 41.96 -26.56
#